data_AF-A0A6P0TVM7-F1
#
_entry.id   AF-A0A6P0TVM7-F1
#
_cell.length_a   1.000
_cell.length_b   1.000
_cell.length_c   1.000
_cell.angle_alpha   90.00
_cell.angle_beta   90.00
_cell.angle_gamma   90.00
#
_symmetry.space_group_name_H-M   'P 1'
#
loop_
_entity.id
_entity.type
_entity.pdbx_description
1 polymer ?
#
loop_
_entity_poly.entity_id
_entity_poly.type
_entity_poly.pdbx_seq_one_letter_code
_entity_poly.pdbx_strand_id
1 'polypeptide(L)' 'NRKRMSVAGRDLAMRLFIYILGGISDKMERAEIRRELAEARRVGDNQAVDFQGKFVELKKVGLPKILS' A
#
# COMPACT_ATOMS: atom_id res chain seq x y z
N ASN A 1 5.11 -24.63 -6.43
CA ASN A 1 4.95 -23.81 -5.21
C ASN A 1 3.99 -22.65 -5.50
N ARG A 2 2.66 -22.88 -5.44
CA ARG A 2 1.65 -21.84 -5.75
C ARG A 2 1.53 -20.96 -4.50
N LYS A 3 2.27 -19.84 -4.44
CA LYS A 3 2.15 -18.88 -3.33
C LYS A 3 0.69 -18.40 -3.28
N ARG A 4 -0.11 -18.94 -2.35
CA ARG A 4 -1.47 -18.48 -2.09
C ARG A 4 -1.34 -17.06 -1.52
N MET A 5 -1.77 -16.07 -2.28
CA MET A 5 -1.87 -14.71 -1.78
C MET A 5 -2.90 -14.71 -0.64
N SER A 6 -2.52 -14.17 0.52
CA SER A 6 -3.47 -13.94 1.62
C SER A 6 -4.64 -13.11 1.10
N VAL A 7 -5.87 -13.46 1.51
CA VAL A 7 -7.09 -12.74 1.12
C VAL A 7 -6.97 -11.24 1.42
N ALA A 8 -6.33 -10.88 2.54
CA ALA A 8 -6.06 -9.48 2.90
C ALA A 8 -5.16 -8.75 1.87
N GLY A 9 -4.20 -9.44 1.27
CA GLY A 9 -3.37 -8.88 0.19
C GLY A 9 -4.13 -8.72 -1.13
N ARG A 10 -5.14 -9.56 -1.37
CA ARG A 10 -5.96 -9.52 -2.59
C ARG A 10 -6.84 -8.26 -2.63
N ASP A 11 -7.48 -7.90 -1.52
CA ASP A 11 -8.37 -6.73 -1.45
C ASP A 11 -7.60 -5.42 -1.59
N LEU A 12 -6.42 -5.32 -0.96
CA LEU A 12 -5.52 -4.18 -1.16
C LEU A 12 -5.06 -4.10 -2.63
N ALA A 13 -4.67 -5.22 -3.24
CA ALA A 13 -4.27 -5.25 -4.64
C ALA A 13 -5.40 -4.78 -5.56
N MET A 14 -6.64 -5.23 -5.33
CA MET A 14 -7.82 -4.81 -6.09
C MET A 14 -8.08 -3.31 -5.98
N ARG A 15 -8.03 -2.74 -4.76
CA ARG A 15 -8.21 -1.30 -4.53
C ARG A 15 -7.10 -0.47 -5.18
N LEU A 16 -5.86 -0.95 -5.15
CA LEU A 16 -4.76 -0.33 -5.89
C LEU A 16 -4.99 -0.39 -7.41
N PHE A 17 -5.54 -1.48 -7.96
CA PHE A 17 -5.90 -1.54 -9.38
C PHE A 17 -7.02 -0.56 -9.76
N ILE A 18 -8.08 -0.47 -8.97
CA ILE A 18 -9.17 0.50 -9.18
C ILE A 18 -8.59 1.93 -9.14
N TYR A 19 -7.75 2.21 -8.16
CA TYR A 19 -7.03 3.48 -8.06
C TYR A 19 -6.22 3.80 -9.32
N ILE A 20 -5.45 2.83 -9.84
CA ILE A 20 -4.61 3.00 -11.03
C ILE A 20 -5.45 3.21 -12.30
N LEU A 21 -6.53 2.44 -12.45
CA LEU A 21 -7.28 2.34 -13.70
C LEU A 21 -8.42 3.37 -13.82
N GLY A 22 -9.08 3.69 -12.71
CA GLY A 22 -10.23 4.60 -12.66
C GLY A 22 -9.99 5.88 -11.85
N GLY A 23 -8.88 5.96 -11.11
CA GLY A 23 -8.64 7.04 -10.16
C GLY A 23 -9.51 6.93 -8.90
N ILE A 24 -9.00 7.41 -7.77
CA ILE A 24 -9.81 7.67 -6.57
C ILE A 24 -9.69 9.16 -6.26
N SER A 25 -10.81 9.87 -6.41
CA SER A 25 -10.92 11.30 -6.16
C SER A 25 -11.17 11.64 -4.68
N ASP A 26 -11.73 10.70 -3.93
CA ASP A 26 -12.00 10.90 -2.51
C ASP A 26 -10.71 10.90 -1.68
N LYS A 27 -10.53 11.93 -0.85
CA LYS A 27 -9.31 12.13 -0.06
C LYS A 27 -9.18 11.13 1.10
N MET A 28 -10.30 10.71 1.69
CA MET A 28 -10.33 9.78 2.82
C MET A 28 -10.01 8.37 2.34
N GLU A 29 -10.59 7.94 1.23
CA GLU A 29 -10.30 6.64 0.61
C GLU A 29 -8.81 6.55 0.22
N ARG A 30 -8.25 7.64 -0.34
CA ARG A 30 -6.80 7.74 -0.63
C ARG A 30 -5.94 7.62 0.63
N ALA A 31 -6.37 8.22 1.73
CA ALA A 31 -5.65 8.14 3.01
C ALA A 31 -5.70 6.72 3.61
N GLU A 32 -6.83 6.03 3.47
CA GLU A 32 -6.99 4.66 3.93
C GLU A 32 -6.12 3.69 3.14
N ILE A 33 -6.09 3.80 1.81
CA ILE A 33 -5.19 2.99 0.96
C ILE A 33 -3.73 3.21 1.34
N ARG A 34 -3.32 4.45 1.61
CA ARG A 34 -1.95 4.76 2.09
C ARG A 34 -1.63 4.05 3.40
N ARG A 35 -2.56 4.08 4.36
CA ARG A 35 -2.41 3.42 5.66
C ARG A 35 -2.25 1.91 5.48
N GLU A 36 -3.12 1.28 4.71
CA GLU A 36 -3.06 -0.16 4.49
C GLU A 36 -1.82 -0.61 3.72
N LEU A 37 -1.39 0.19 2.75
CA LEU A 37 -0.15 -0.06 2.03
C LEU A 37 1.07 0.02 2.95
N ALA A 38 1.10 0.98 3.87
CA ALA A 38 2.14 1.06 4.89
C ALA A 38 2.14 -0.19 5.78
N GLU A 39 0.96 -0.68 6.20
CA GLU A 39 0.88 -1.90 7.02
C GLU A 39 1.24 -3.16 6.28
N ALA A 40 0.87 -3.28 5.01
CA ALA A 40 1.30 -4.40 4.19
C ALA A 40 2.83 -4.45 4.01
N ARG A 41 3.51 -3.32 4.20
CA ARG A 41 4.97 -3.17 4.07
C ARG A 41 5.69 -3.07 5.42
N ARG A 42 4.97 -3.20 6.53
CA ARG A 42 5.51 -3.18 7.89
C ARG A 42 6.44 -4.37 8.11
N VAL A 43 7.58 -4.11 8.73
CA VAL A 43 8.59 -5.11 9.11
C VAL A 43 8.94 -5.08 10.60
N GLY A 44 8.30 -4.22 11.38
CA GLY A 44 8.43 -4.13 12.84
C GLY A 44 7.40 -3.17 13.47
N ASP A 45 7.63 -2.74 14.71
CA ASP A 45 6.64 -1.97 15.48
C ASP A 45 6.31 -0.58 14.92
N ASN A 46 7.25 0.07 14.22
CA ASN A 46 7.01 1.38 13.59
C ASN A 46 7.78 1.58 12.28
N GLN A 47 8.23 0.49 11.68
CA GLN A 47 9.09 0.50 10.51
C GLN A 47 8.46 -0.31 9.37
N ALA A 48 8.61 0.22 8.18
CA ALA A 48 8.23 -0.42 6.93
C ALA A 48 9.37 -0.33 5.93
N VAL A 49 9.32 -1.13 4.88
CA VAL A 49 10.28 -1.03 3.76
C VAL A 49 9.61 -0.26 2.63
N ASP A 50 10.20 0.83 2.13
CA ASP A 50 9.66 1.60 1.01
C ASP A 50 9.82 0.87 -0.34
N PHE A 51 9.32 1.47 -1.43
CA PHE A 51 9.40 0.88 -2.78
C PHE A 51 10.83 0.76 -3.32
N GLN A 52 11.80 1.42 -2.71
CA GLN A 52 13.23 1.39 -3.04
C GLN A 52 14.00 0.40 -2.16
N GLY A 53 13.31 -0.31 -1.25
CA GLY A 53 13.94 -1.27 -0.34
C GLY A 53 14.56 -0.64 0.91
N LYS A 54 14.32 0.65 1.18
CA LYS A 54 14.84 1.35 2.36
C LYS A 54 13.87 1.25 3.53
N PHE A 55 14.42 1.14 4.73
CA PHE A 55 13.61 1.21 5.93
C PHE A 55 13.15 2.65 6.20
N VAL A 56 11.84 2.81 6.40
CA VAL A 56 11.19 4.11 6.62
C VAL A 56 10.13 3.99 7.71
N GLU A 57 9.73 5.13 8.27
CA GLU A 57 8.50 5.19 9.09
C GLU A 57 7.28 4.85 8.25
N LEU A 58 6.26 4.25 8.86
CA LEU A 58 5.02 3.84 8.17
C LEU A 58 4.39 4.97 7.34
N LYS A 59 4.28 6.18 7.93
CA LYS A 59 3.72 7.35 7.26
C LYS A 59 4.53 7.81 6.03
N LYS A 60 5.79 7.38 5.90
CA LYS A 60 6.69 7.74 4.80
C LYS A 60 6.68 6.73 3.64
N VAL A 61 6.01 5.59 3.78
CA VAL A 61 5.85 4.62 2.66
C VAL A 61 5.12 5.29 1.50
N GLY A 62 4.02 5.99 1.80
CA GLY A 62 3.22 6.72 0.84
C GLY A 62 2.66 5.84 -0.29
N LEU A 63 2.07 6.49 -1.30
CA LEU A 63 1.79 5.82 -2.56
C LEU A 63 3.03 5.92 -3.47
N PRO A 64 3.26 4.94 -4.36
CA PRO A 64 4.23 5.06 -5.44
C PRO A 64 4.08 6.38 -6.20
N LYS A 65 5.17 6.94 -6.73
CA LYS A 65 5.15 8.20 -7.49
C LYS A 65 4.18 8.20 -8.69
N ILE A 66 4.01 7.05 -9.34
CA ILE A 66 3.04 6.90 -10.43
C ILE A 66 1.59 7.08 -9.95
N LEU A 67 1.36 7.01 -8.63
CA LEU A 67 0.06 7.08 -7.97
C LEU A 67 -0.09 8.31 -7.04
N SER A 68 0.98 9.07 -6.80
CA SER A 68 1.03 10.15 -5.80
C SER A 68 0.51 11.48 -6.33
#